data_AF-A0A7C1MBD2-F1
#
_entry.id   AF-A0A7C1MBD2-F1
#
_cell.length_a   1.000
_cell.length_b   1.000
_cell.length_c   1.000
_cell.angle_alpha   90.00
_cell.angle_beta   90.00
_cell.angle_gamma   90.00
#
_symmetry.space_group_name_H-M   'P 1'
#
loop_
_entity.id
_entity.type
_entity.pdbx_description
1 polymer ?
#
loop_
_entity_poly.entity_id
_entity_poly.type
_entity_poly.pdbx_seq_one_letter_code
_entity_poly.pdbx_strand_id
1 'polypeptide(L)'
;MNIREDILKIARQAKMASQELANLSSSTKNKVLLRMAESIGKNGERIIEENKKDVNLANKKKLSKALIDRLTLDEKRIRQMSKSLEEIVNIEDPIGKIENIRKRPNGLQIGKMVVPLGVIGIIYEARPNVTIDAAALCLKAGNATILRGGSE
;
A
#
# COMPACT_ATOMS: atom_id res chain seq x y z
N MET A 1 24.18 -3.38 13.59
CA MET A 1 23.41 -4.01 12.49
C MET A 1 23.74 -3.27 11.21
N ASN A 2 24.04 -3.99 10.13
CA ASN A 2 24.35 -3.38 8.83
C ASN A 2 23.03 -3.15 8.06
N ILE A 3 22.86 -1.96 7.48
CA ILE A 3 21.67 -1.60 6.66
C ILE A 3 21.34 -2.65 5.59
N ARG A 4 22.38 -3.30 5.03
CA ARG A 4 22.21 -4.38 4.06
C ARG A 4 21.50 -5.59 4.68
N GLU A 5 21.86 -5.97 5.91
CA GLU A 5 21.25 -7.10 6.60
C GLU A 5 19.79 -6.82 6.95
N ASP A 6 19.48 -5.60 7.37
CA ASP A 6 18.11 -5.18 7.69
C ASP A 6 17.22 -5.20 6.45
N ILE A 7 17.69 -4.66 5.32
CA ILE A 7 16.96 -4.70 4.05
C ILE A 7 16.75 -6.14 3.59
N LEU A 8 17.77 -6.99 3.67
CA LEU A 8 17.63 -8.41 3.30
C LEU A 8 16.62 -9.13 4.21
N LYS A 9 16.58 -8.81 5.49
CA LYS A 9 15.59 -9.34 6.43
C LYS A 9 14.17 -8.93 6.05
N ILE A 10 13.95 -7.64 5.79
CA ILE A 10 12.64 -7.11 5.35
C ILE A 10 12.21 -7.77 4.04
N ALA A 11 13.12 -7.88 3.05
CA ALA A 11 12.83 -8.49 1.76
C ALA A 11 12.45 -9.98 1.88
N ARG A 12 13.13 -10.74 2.74
CA ARG A 12 12.77 -12.15 3.02
C ARG A 12 11.40 -12.27 3.66
N GLN A 13 11.10 -11.42 4.65
CA GLN A 13 9.79 -11.39 5.30
C GLN A 13 8.67 -11.04 4.30
N ALA A 14 8.89 -10.04 3.46
CA ALA A 14 7.94 -9.66 2.41
C ALA A 14 7.73 -10.81 1.40
N LYS A 15 8.80 -11.54 1.04
CA LYS A 15 8.68 -12.70 0.16
C LYS A 15 7.82 -13.81 0.77
N MET A 16 8.00 -14.11 2.06
CA MET A 16 7.15 -15.07 2.77
C MET A 16 5.70 -14.59 2.80
N ALA A 17 5.46 -13.34 3.21
CA ALA A 17 4.12 -12.76 3.26
C ALA A 17 3.43 -12.74 1.88
N SER A 18 4.18 -12.54 0.78
CA SER A 18 3.60 -12.52 -0.57
C SER A 18 2.91 -13.84 -0.95
N GLN A 19 3.39 -14.97 -0.42
CA GLN A 19 2.78 -16.27 -0.68
C GLN A 19 1.43 -16.41 0.03
N GLU A 20 1.33 -15.92 1.26
CA GLU A 20 0.07 -15.90 2.00
C GLU A 20 -0.93 -14.92 1.38
N LEU A 21 -0.48 -13.71 1.06
CA LEU A 21 -1.30 -12.66 0.45
C LEU A 21 -1.90 -13.08 -0.90
N ALA A 22 -1.14 -13.81 -1.71
CA ALA A 22 -1.61 -14.30 -3.01
C ALA A 22 -2.80 -15.28 -2.90
N ASN A 23 -2.97 -15.93 -1.75
CA ASN A 23 -4.04 -16.90 -1.48
C ASN A 23 -5.23 -16.29 -0.72
N LEU A 24 -5.18 -15.01 -0.35
CA LEU A 24 -6.28 -14.37 0.36
C LEU A 24 -7.49 -14.14 -0.55
N SER A 25 -8.67 -14.44 -0.03
CA SER A 25 -9.92 -14.09 -0.69
C SER A 25 -10.11 -12.58 -0.79
N SER A 26 -10.86 -12.14 -1.81
CA SER A 26 -11.26 -10.75 -1.98
C SER A 26 -11.97 -10.19 -0.74
N SER A 27 -12.82 -11.00 -0.10
CA SER A 27 -13.55 -10.61 1.11
C SER A 27 -12.62 -10.35 2.29
N THR A 28 -11.56 -11.14 2.47
CA THR A 28 -10.56 -10.91 3.53
C THR A 28 -9.73 -9.67 3.24
N LYS A 29 -9.25 -9.50 2.01
CA LYS A 29 -8.53 -8.28 1.59
C LYS A 29 -9.36 -7.02 1.84
N ASN A 30 -10.63 -7.04 1.44
CA ASN A 30 -11.57 -5.94 1.65
C ASN A 30 -11.82 -5.64 3.14
N LYS A 31 -11.97 -6.66 3.99
CA LYS A 31 -12.12 -6.48 5.44
C LYS A 31 -10.91 -5.79 6.07
N VAL A 32 -9.70 -6.14 5.63
CA VAL A 32 -8.47 -5.48 6.11
C VAL A 32 -8.44 -4.01 5.70
N LEU A 33 -8.75 -3.69 4.44
CA LEU A 33 -8.80 -2.31 3.94
C LEU A 33 -9.81 -1.45 4.72
N LEU A 34 -11.02 -1.97 4.99
CA LEU A 34 -12.02 -1.27 5.79
C LEU A 34 -11.55 -1.03 7.23
N ARG A 35 -10.88 -2.02 7.85
CA ARG A 35 -10.28 -1.84 9.18
C ARG A 35 -9.15 -0.81 9.18
N MET A 36 -8.36 -0.75 8.12
CA MET A 36 -7.36 0.30 7.95
C MET A 36 -8.03 1.69 7.89
N ALA A 37 -9.12 1.83 7.13
CA ALA A 37 -9.85 3.09 6.99
C ALA A 37 -10.42 3.58 8.33
N GLU A 38 -11.04 2.67 9.08
CA GLU A 38 -11.56 2.92 10.43
C GLU A 38 -10.44 3.31 11.40
N SER A 39 -9.31 2.59 11.36
CA SER A 39 -8.16 2.84 12.24
C SER A 39 -7.53 4.20 11.99
N ILE A 40 -7.39 4.61 10.72
CA ILE A 40 -6.87 5.95 10.36
C ILE A 40 -7.80 7.03 10.89
N GLY A 41 -9.11 6.87 10.72
CA GLY A 41 -10.10 7.82 11.25
C GLY A 41 -10.01 7.94 12.77
N LYS A 42 -9.99 6.81 13.49
CA LYS A 42 -9.90 6.77 14.96
C LYS A 42 -8.61 7.37 15.52
N ASN A 43 -7.51 7.24 14.79
CA ASN A 43 -6.19 7.72 15.23
C ASN A 43 -5.80 9.05 14.56
N GLY A 44 -6.73 9.73 13.90
CA GLY A 44 -6.45 10.91 13.09
C GLY A 44 -5.72 12.02 13.84
N GLU A 45 -6.19 12.34 15.05
CA GLU A 45 -5.56 13.37 15.90
C GLU A 45 -4.11 13.04 16.22
N ARG A 46 -3.84 11.80 16.62
CA ARG A 46 -2.48 11.32 16.90
C ARG A 46 -1.59 11.37 15.67
N ILE A 47 -2.09 10.99 14.50
CA ILE A 47 -1.33 11.03 13.24
C ILE A 47 -0.97 12.49 12.90
N ILE A 48 -1.92 13.42 13.04
CA ILE A 48 -1.68 14.85 12.81
C ILE A 48 -0.66 15.40 13.82
N GLU A 49 -0.75 15.01 15.09
CA GLU A 49 0.20 15.42 16.13
C GLU A 49 1.64 14.98 15.82
N GLU A 50 1.83 13.72 15.40
CA GLU A 50 3.15 13.24 14.99
C GLU A 50 3.64 13.95 13.72
N ASN A 51 2.77 14.14 12.72
CA ASN A 51 3.13 14.83 11.50
C ASN A 51 3.55 16.30 11.72
N LYS A 52 3.00 16.98 12.73
CA LYS A 52 3.47 18.34 13.11
C LYS A 52 4.96 18.35 13.48
N LYS A 53 5.48 17.27 14.08
CA LYS A 53 6.91 17.15 14.39
C LYS A 53 7.74 17.10 13.12
N ASP A 54 7.30 16.32 12.13
CA ASP A 54 7.94 16.23 10.82
C ASP A 54 7.90 17.57 10.07
N VAL A 55 6.75 18.24 10.06
CA VAL A 55 6.59 19.58 9.45
C VAL A 55 7.52 20.59 10.13
N ASN A 56 7.66 20.55 11.45
CA ASN A 56 8.57 21.44 12.18
C ASN A 56 10.04 21.15 11.82
N LEU A 57 10.42 19.88 11.67
CA LEU A 57 11.76 19.49 11.22
C LEU A 57 12.02 19.94 9.79
N ALA A 58 11.07 19.75 8.87
CA ALA A 58 11.14 20.22 7.49
C ALA A 58 11.31 21.75 7.40
N ASN A 59 10.60 22.50 8.24
CA ASN A 59 10.78 23.96 8.36
C ASN A 59 12.19 24.33 8.84
N LYS A 60 12.72 23.64 9.87
CA LYS A 60 14.09 23.86 10.37
C LYS A 60 15.15 23.54 9.30
N LYS A 61 14.92 22.50 8.49
CA LYS A 61 15.74 22.14 7.34
C LYS A 61 15.56 23.08 6.13
N LYS A 62 14.70 24.10 6.23
CA LYS A 62 14.40 25.08 5.17
C LYS A 62 13.95 24.43 3.86
N LEU A 63 13.15 23.36 3.95
CA LEU A 63 12.53 22.76 2.77
C LEU A 63 11.58 23.75 2.08
N SER A 64 11.34 23.55 0.79
CA SER A 64 10.45 24.41 0.02
C SER A 64 9.02 24.35 0.57
N LYS A 65 8.28 25.46 0.47
CA LYS A 65 6.87 25.54 0.88
C LYS A 65 6.01 24.45 0.21
N ALA A 66 6.31 24.11 -1.04
CA ALA A 66 5.61 23.06 -1.78
C ALA A 66 5.85 21.65 -1.20
N LEU A 67 7.06 21.37 -0.70
CA LEU A 67 7.35 20.10 -0.03
C LEU A 67 6.68 20.03 1.34
N ILE A 68 6.71 21.12 2.09
CA ILE A 68 6.05 21.20 3.41
C ILE A 68 4.53 21.03 3.24
N ASP A 69 3.93 21.66 2.24
CA ASP A 69 2.50 21.48 1.95
C ASP A 69 2.19 20.01 1.63
N ARG A 70 3.00 19.33 0.82
CA ARG A 70 2.82 17.89 0.52
C ARG A 70 3.01 16.99 1.75
N LEU A 71 3.94 17.34 2.64
CA LEU A 71 4.21 16.62 3.88
C LEU A 71 3.09 16.77 4.92
N THR A 72 2.42 17.91 4.94
CA THR A 72 1.47 18.26 6.00
C THR A 72 0.23 17.37 5.97
N LEU A 73 -0.19 16.87 7.13
CA LEU A 73 -1.44 16.18 7.35
C LEU A 73 -2.37 17.04 8.20
N ASP A 74 -3.59 17.22 7.72
CA ASP A 74 -4.70 17.85 8.41
C ASP A 74 -5.89 16.89 8.44
N GLU A 75 -6.98 17.29 9.12
CA GLU A 75 -8.16 16.44 9.21
C GLU A 75 -8.77 16.10 7.83
N LYS A 76 -8.68 17.02 6.87
CA LYS A 76 -9.20 16.82 5.53
C LYS A 76 -8.42 15.70 4.83
N ARG A 77 -7.10 15.70 4.92
CA ARG A 77 -6.22 14.67 4.37
C ARG A 77 -6.40 13.34 5.08
N ILE A 78 -6.61 13.33 6.40
CA ILE A 78 -6.94 12.11 7.15
C ILE A 78 -8.24 11.49 6.62
N ARG A 79 -9.32 12.29 6.52
CA ARG A 79 -10.60 11.84 5.96
C ARG A 79 -10.45 11.34 4.52
N GLN A 80 -9.62 12.00 3.72
CA GLN A 80 -9.35 11.59 2.34
C GLN A 80 -8.61 10.25 2.26
N MET A 81 -7.64 9.99 3.14
CA MET A 81 -6.95 8.69 3.20
C MET A 81 -7.90 7.55 3.60
N SER A 82 -8.77 7.76 4.59
CA SER A 82 -9.81 6.79 4.94
C SER A 82 -10.77 6.54 3.77
N LYS A 83 -11.21 7.61 3.09
CA LYS A 83 -12.09 7.48 1.92
C LYS A 83 -11.42 6.75 0.75
N SER A 84 -10.14 7.02 0.48
CA SER A 84 -9.36 6.32 -0.55
C SER A 84 -9.37 4.81 -0.32
N LEU A 85 -9.23 4.36 0.93
CA LEU A 85 -9.31 2.93 1.27
C LEU A 85 -10.71 2.34 0.99
N GLU A 86 -11.77 3.06 1.31
CA GLU A 86 -13.15 2.65 0.99
C GLU A 86 -13.39 2.58 -0.52
N GLU A 87 -12.84 3.53 -1.28
CA GLU A 87 -12.88 3.52 -2.75
C GLU A 87 -12.14 2.29 -3.31
N ILE A 88 -10.97 1.94 -2.78
CA ILE A 88 -10.20 0.75 -3.20
C ILE A 88 -10.93 -0.56 -2.88
N VAL A 89 -11.71 -0.61 -1.80
CA VAL A 89 -12.55 -1.78 -1.47
C VAL A 89 -13.53 -2.09 -2.60
N ASN A 90 -14.07 -1.05 -3.25
CA ASN A 90 -15.06 -1.17 -4.33
C ASN A 90 -14.45 -1.56 -5.69
N ILE A 91 -13.12 -1.53 -5.83
CA ILE A 91 -12.45 -2.01 -7.04
C ILE A 91 -12.65 -3.53 -7.14
N GLU A 92 -12.94 -4.04 -8.33
CA GLU A 92 -13.00 -5.48 -8.58
C GLU A 92 -11.65 -6.13 -8.27
N ASP A 93 -11.65 -7.32 -7.65
CA ASP A 93 -10.41 -8.02 -7.39
C ASP A 93 -9.81 -8.55 -8.70
N PRO A 94 -8.62 -8.09 -9.12
CA PRO A 94 -8.05 -8.53 -10.39
C PRO A 94 -7.51 -9.96 -10.34
N ILE A 95 -7.28 -10.51 -9.14
CA ILE A 95 -6.57 -11.77 -8.96
C ILE A 95 -7.48 -12.98 -9.18
N GLY A 96 -6.99 -13.97 -9.92
CA GLY A 96 -7.71 -15.20 -10.22
C GLY A 96 -8.61 -15.11 -11.47
N LYS A 97 -8.72 -13.94 -12.10
CA LYS A 97 -9.44 -13.79 -13.38
C LYS A 97 -8.74 -14.61 -14.46
N ILE A 98 -9.52 -15.45 -15.17
CA ILE A 98 -9.03 -16.26 -16.29
C ILE A 98 -9.48 -15.62 -17.60
N GLU A 99 -8.53 -15.35 -18.48
CA GLU A 99 -8.74 -14.77 -19.80
C GLU A 99 -8.24 -15.71 -20.89
N ASN A 100 -8.71 -15.49 -22.12
CA ASN A 100 -8.23 -16.19 -23.32
C ASN A 100 -8.33 -17.72 -23.24
N ILE A 101 -9.44 -18.24 -22.71
CA ILE A 101 -9.70 -19.69 -22.66
C ILE A 101 -9.94 -20.21 -24.08
N ARG A 102 -9.16 -21.20 -24.50
CA ARG A 102 -9.28 -21.85 -25.82
C ARG A 102 -9.06 -23.35 -25.71
N LYS A 103 -9.86 -24.12 -26.43
CA LYS A 103 -9.72 -25.58 -26.54
C LYS A 103 -8.82 -25.92 -27.73
N ARG A 104 -7.82 -26.77 -27.50
CA ARG A 104 -6.89 -27.27 -28.52
C ARG A 104 -7.50 -28.50 -29.21
N PRO A 105 -7.05 -28.84 -30.44
CA PRO A 105 -7.51 -30.04 -31.15
C PRO A 105 -7.28 -31.35 -30.39
N ASN A 106 -6.28 -31.40 -29.50
CA ASN A 106 -6.00 -32.54 -28.63
C ASN A 106 -6.83 -32.57 -27.34
N GLY A 107 -7.84 -31.70 -27.20
CA GLY A 107 -8.73 -31.65 -26.04
C GLY A 107 -8.28 -30.75 -24.89
N LEU A 108 -7.05 -30.24 -24.88
CA LEU A 108 -6.56 -29.36 -23.81
C LEU A 108 -7.28 -28.01 -23.78
N GLN A 109 -7.65 -27.54 -22.60
CA GLN A 109 -8.09 -26.15 -22.38
C GLN A 109 -6.91 -25.31 -21.87
N ILE A 110 -6.64 -24.21 -22.56
CA ILE A 110 -5.55 -23.28 -22.21
C ILE A 110 -6.17 -21.91 -21.96
N GLY A 111 -5.86 -21.31 -20.82
CA GLY A 111 -6.21 -19.94 -20.46
C GLY A 111 -5.04 -19.23 -19.80
N LYS A 112 -5.18 -17.92 -19.59
CA LYS A 112 -4.23 -17.10 -18.83
C LYS A 112 -4.90 -16.64 -17.56
N MET A 113 -4.29 -16.88 -16.41
CA MET A 113 -4.79 -16.42 -15.12
C MET A 113 -3.99 -15.20 -14.66
N VAL A 114 -4.69 -14.17 -14.17
CA VAL A 114 -4.06 -13.02 -13.51
C VAL A 114 -3.61 -13.42 -12.11
N VAL A 115 -2.33 -13.22 -11.82
CA VAL A 115 -1.70 -13.52 -10.52
C VAL A 115 -0.94 -12.29 -10.00
N PRO A 116 -0.73 -12.17 -8.68
CA PRO A 116 0.08 -11.08 -8.13
C PRO A 116 1.52 -11.13 -8.64
N LEU A 117 2.20 -9.99 -8.65
CA LEU A 117 3.63 -9.90 -8.93
C LEU A 117 4.47 -10.52 -7.79
N GLY A 118 3.96 -10.44 -6.56
CA GLY A 118 4.59 -10.98 -5.36
C GLY A 118 4.95 -9.87 -4.38
N VAL A 119 6.13 -9.25 -4.55
CA VAL A 119 6.62 -8.19 -3.67
C VAL A 119 6.82 -6.91 -4.47
N ILE A 120 6.28 -5.80 -3.97
CA ILE A 120 6.42 -4.46 -4.57
C ILE A 120 7.20 -3.57 -3.59
N GLY A 121 8.32 -3.02 -4.06
CA GLY A 121 9.07 -1.99 -3.35
C GLY A 121 8.66 -0.61 -3.83
N ILE A 122 8.29 0.28 -2.90
CA ILE A 122 7.80 1.62 -3.21
C ILE A 122 8.69 2.64 -2.50
N ILE A 123 9.30 3.51 -3.29
CA ILE A 123 10.15 4.60 -2.81
C ILE A 123 9.44 5.91 -3.16
N TYR A 124 9.17 6.73 -2.15
CA TYR A 124 8.47 8.00 -2.32
C TYR A 124 9.00 9.05 -1.35
N GLU A 125 8.73 10.31 -1.66
CA GLU A 125 9.15 11.49 -0.88
C GLU A 125 7.93 12.10 -0.17
N ALA A 126 8.19 12.96 0.83
CA ALA A 126 7.31 13.99 1.46
C ALA A 126 5.79 13.99 1.16
N ARG A 127 5.14 12.81 1.16
CA ARG A 127 3.72 12.60 0.88
C ARG A 127 3.22 11.44 1.74
N PRO A 128 2.88 11.71 3.02
CA PRO A 128 2.48 10.65 3.94
C PRO A 128 1.26 9.84 3.46
N ASN A 129 0.38 10.44 2.64
CA ASN A 129 -0.78 9.76 2.07
C ASN A 129 -0.40 8.60 1.13
N VAL A 130 0.74 8.71 0.43
CA VAL A 130 1.22 7.64 -0.48
C VAL A 130 1.47 6.34 0.27
N THR A 131 1.86 6.41 1.55
CA THR A 131 2.00 5.24 2.44
C THR A 131 0.75 4.37 2.42
N ILE A 132 -0.43 5.00 2.51
CA ILE A 132 -1.72 4.31 2.63
C ILE A 132 -2.21 3.87 1.25
N ASP A 133 -2.26 4.79 0.29
CA ASP A 133 -2.79 4.52 -1.05
C ASP A 133 -2.02 3.38 -1.73
N ALA A 134 -0.69 3.42 -1.63
CA ALA A 134 0.16 2.45 -2.28
C ALA A 134 0.10 1.06 -1.62
N ALA A 135 0.10 1.01 -0.28
CA ALA A 135 -0.08 -0.24 0.45
C ALA A 135 -1.45 -0.88 0.18
N ALA A 136 -2.50 -0.06 0.12
CA ALA A 136 -3.86 -0.52 -0.13
C ALA A 136 -4.03 -1.16 -1.51
N LEU A 137 -3.52 -0.52 -2.55
CA LEU A 137 -3.55 -1.06 -3.91
C LEU A 137 -2.74 -2.36 -4.02
N CYS A 138 -1.55 -2.40 -3.41
CA CYS A 138 -0.73 -3.61 -3.40
C CYS A 138 -1.45 -4.76 -2.69
N LEU A 139 -2.04 -4.49 -1.51
CA LEU A 139 -2.81 -5.48 -0.76
C LEU A 139 -4.01 -5.98 -1.57
N LYS A 140 -4.79 -5.07 -2.18
CA LYS A 140 -5.93 -5.42 -3.03
C LYS A 140 -5.52 -6.34 -4.17
N ALA A 141 -4.39 -6.07 -4.79
CA ALA A 141 -3.79 -6.89 -5.85
C ALA A 141 -3.00 -8.11 -5.34
N GLY A 142 -3.07 -8.45 -4.05
CA GLY A 142 -2.44 -9.66 -3.49
C GLY A 142 -0.90 -9.60 -3.39
N ASN A 143 -0.31 -8.41 -3.36
CA ASN A 143 1.13 -8.21 -3.26
C ASN A 143 1.55 -7.81 -1.84
N ALA A 144 2.70 -8.33 -1.40
CA ALA A 144 3.41 -7.77 -0.26
C ALA A 144 4.05 -6.44 -0.66
N THR A 145 4.14 -5.50 0.29
CA THR A 145 4.66 -4.15 0.03
C THR A 145 5.81 -3.83 0.97
N ILE A 146 6.89 -3.26 0.41
CA ILE A 146 7.98 -2.64 1.17
C ILE A 146 7.92 -1.15 0.87
N LEU A 147 7.66 -0.34 1.90
CA LEU A 147 7.58 1.11 1.77
C LEU A 147 8.87 1.74 2.29
N ARG A 148 9.49 2.58 1.46
CA ARG A 148 10.59 3.45 1.85
C ARG A 148 10.17 4.89 1.58
N GLY A 149 9.73 5.57 2.64
CA GLY A 149 9.46 7.00 2.62
C GLY A 149 10.76 7.83 2.58
N GLY A 150 10.60 9.12 2.33
CA GLY A 150 11.69 10.08 2.38
C GLY A 150 12.06 10.46 3.81
N SER A 151 13.15 11.21 3.95
CA SER A 151 13.79 11.53 5.24
C SER A 151 13.58 12.99 5.67
N GLU A 152 12.68 13.67 4.96
CA GLU A 152 12.43 15.11 5.05
C GLU A 152 12.00 15.53 6.45
#